data_AF-A0A4R9PAQ5-F1
#
_entry.id   AF-A0A4R9PAQ5-F1
#
_cell.length_a   1.000
_cell.length_b   1.000
_cell.length_c   1.000
_cell.angle_alpha   90.00
_cell.angle_beta   90.00
_cell.angle_gamma   90.00
#
_symmetry.space_group_name_H-M   'P 1'
#
loop_
_entity.id
_entity.type
_entity.pdbx_description
1 polymer ?
#
loop_
_entity_poly.entity_id
_entity_poly.type
_entity_poly.pdbx_seq_one_letter_code
_entity_poly.pdbx_strand_id
1 'polypeptide(L)'
;GELAKGRAGCDLRIRHSGLPVHMVQLAGREAAHMAEGARIAAGEGADIIDINMGCPAKKVTGGYAGSALMRDLDHALSLIEAVVGAVSVPVTVKMR
;
A
#
# COMPACT_ATOMS: atom_id res chain seq x y z
N GLY A 1 3.18 -3.94 9.24
CA GLY A 1 3.88 -4.24 7.97
C GLY A 1 5.33 -3.80 8.07
N GLU A 2 6.18 -4.09 7.08
CA GLU A 2 7.61 -3.71 7.12
C GLU A 2 7.82 -2.20 7.27
N LEU A 3 7.01 -1.41 6.56
CA LEU A 3 7.04 0.05 6.62
C LEU A 3 6.66 0.58 8.03
N ALA A 4 5.55 0.11 8.58
CA ALA A 4 5.12 0.47 9.95
C ALA A 4 6.09 0.01 11.05
N LYS A 5 7.03 -0.88 10.74
CA LYS A 5 8.07 -1.36 11.68
C LYS A 5 9.44 -0.72 11.42
N GLY A 6 9.55 0.23 10.49
CA GLY A 6 10.80 0.93 10.17
C GLY A 6 11.91 0.01 9.65
N ARG A 7 11.58 -1.03 8.86
CA ARG A 7 12.58 -1.95 8.33
C ARG A 7 13.55 -1.22 7.40
N ALA A 8 14.86 -1.48 7.56
CA ALA A 8 15.91 -0.88 6.74
C ALA A 8 15.65 -1.05 5.24
N GLY A 9 15.80 0.05 4.48
CA GLY A 9 15.58 0.11 3.03
C GLY A 9 14.16 0.50 2.59
N CYS A 10 13.20 0.62 3.51
CA CYS A 10 11.87 1.17 3.21
C CYS A 10 11.93 2.68 2.90
N ASP A 11 12.79 3.43 3.59
CA ASP A 11 12.90 4.89 3.46
C ASP A 11 13.24 5.33 2.03
N LEU A 12 14.16 4.63 1.36
CA LEU A 12 14.55 4.89 -0.03
C LEU A 12 13.39 4.71 -1.03
N ARG A 13 12.38 3.91 -0.66
CA ARG A 13 11.25 3.59 -1.54
C ARG A 13 10.07 4.55 -1.36
N ILE A 14 10.01 5.24 -0.24
CA ILE A 14 8.87 6.11 0.11
C ILE A 14 9.21 7.58 -0.01
N ARG A 15 10.47 7.97 0.23
CA ARG A 15 10.91 9.37 0.10
C ARG A 15 10.63 9.88 -1.31
N HIS A 16 10.13 11.10 -1.39
CA HIS A 16 9.85 11.76 -2.67
C HIS A 16 11.07 11.72 -3.60
N SER A 17 10.88 11.17 -4.80
CA SER A 17 11.96 10.89 -5.77
C SER A 17 12.51 12.12 -6.50
N GLY A 18 11.86 13.28 -6.34
CA GLY A 18 12.18 14.52 -7.07
C GLY A 18 11.56 14.58 -8.47
N LEU A 19 10.84 13.54 -8.88
CA LEU A 19 10.03 13.53 -10.09
C LEU A 19 8.75 14.37 -9.91
N PRO A 20 8.10 14.83 -11.00
CA PRO A 20 6.89 15.66 -10.91
C PRO A 20 5.69 14.99 -10.20
N VAL A 21 5.65 13.65 -10.21
CA VAL A 21 4.66 12.85 -9.50
C VAL A 21 5.38 11.66 -8.86
N HIS A 22 5.18 11.47 -7.56
CA HIS A 22 5.74 10.38 -6.78
C HIS A 22 4.63 9.50 -6.21
N MET A 23 4.56 8.27 -6.69
CA MET A 23 3.56 7.28 -6.25
C MET A 23 4.22 6.20 -5.42
N VAL A 24 3.62 5.87 -4.27
CA VAL A 24 4.06 4.77 -3.41
C VAL A 24 3.03 3.65 -3.45
N GLN A 25 3.45 2.47 -3.89
CA GLN A 25 2.60 1.27 -3.90
C GLN A 25 2.79 0.45 -2.62
N LEU A 26 1.68 0.21 -1.91
CA LEU A 26 1.61 -0.59 -0.70
C LEU A 26 1.13 -2.01 -1.02
N ALA A 27 1.67 -2.98 -0.29
CA ALA A 27 1.19 -4.36 -0.31
C ALA A 27 1.02 -4.87 1.13
N GLY A 28 -0.13 -5.45 1.42
CA GLY A 28 -0.46 -5.95 2.75
C GLY A 28 -1.85 -6.60 2.78
N ARG A 29 -2.21 -7.09 3.96
CA ARG A 29 -3.47 -7.81 4.24
C ARG A 29 -4.16 -7.37 5.53
N GLU A 30 -3.57 -6.43 6.26
CA GLU A 30 -4.11 -5.97 7.55
C GLU A 30 -4.46 -4.49 7.42
N ALA A 31 -5.73 -4.14 7.61
CA ALA A 31 -6.24 -2.78 7.41
C ALA A 31 -5.45 -1.73 8.20
N ALA A 32 -5.19 -2.00 9.49
CA ALA A 32 -4.42 -1.09 10.35
C ALA A 32 -3.00 -0.83 9.83
N HIS A 33 -2.33 -1.86 9.30
CA HIS A 33 -0.99 -1.71 8.74
C HIS A 33 -0.99 -0.99 7.39
N MET A 34 -2.02 -1.20 6.58
CA MET A 34 -2.18 -0.51 5.30
C MET A 34 -2.42 0.98 5.52
N ALA A 35 -3.33 1.34 6.44
CA ALA A 35 -3.60 2.72 6.83
C ALA A 35 -2.35 3.42 7.37
N GLU A 36 -1.59 2.76 8.25
CA GLU A 36 -0.36 3.33 8.79
C GLU A 36 0.73 3.49 7.72
N GLY A 37 0.89 2.49 6.85
CA GLY A 37 1.81 2.58 5.73
C GLY A 37 1.48 3.74 4.78
N ALA A 38 0.19 4.01 4.56
CA ALA A 38 -0.27 5.12 3.75
C ALA A 38 0.04 6.47 4.41
N ARG A 39 -0.20 6.62 5.72
CA ARG A 39 0.17 7.84 6.47
C ARG A 39 1.65 8.13 6.39
N ILE A 40 2.48 7.12 6.61
CA ILE A 40 3.95 7.26 6.54
C ILE A 40 4.35 7.68 5.11
N ALA A 41 3.87 6.98 4.08
CA ALA A 41 4.22 7.28 2.69
C ALA A 41 3.77 8.70 2.26
N ALA A 42 2.56 9.11 2.62
CA ALA A 42 2.07 10.47 2.35
C ALA A 42 2.89 11.53 3.11
N GLY A 43 3.25 11.26 4.38
CA GLY A 43 4.11 12.14 5.17
C GLY A 43 5.52 12.29 4.61
N GLU A 44 6.03 11.29 3.89
CA GLU A 44 7.31 11.31 3.17
C GLU A 44 7.22 11.91 1.76
N GLY A 45 6.04 12.43 1.40
CA GLY A 45 5.81 13.16 0.16
C GLY A 45 5.24 12.33 -0.99
N ALA A 46 4.56 11.22 -0.74
CA ALA A 46 3.81 10.56 -1.82
C ALA A 46 2.64 11.42 -2.30
N ASP A 47 2.57 11.71 -3.60
CA ASP A 47 1.45 12.41 -4.24
C ASP A 47 0.25 11.47 -4.47
N ILE A 48 0.52 10.17 -4.57
CA ILE A 48 -0.48 9.11 -4.80
C ILE A 48 -0.12 7.89 -3.97
N ILE A 49 -1.12 7.31 -3.29
CA ILE A 49 -1.00 6.01 -2.64
C ILE A 49 -1.66 4.95 -3.54
N ASP A 50 -0.91 3.93 -3.93
CA ASP A 50 -1.45 2.81 -4.72
C ASP A 50 -1.50 1.52 -3.90
N ILE A 51 -2.57 0.73 -4.05
CA ILE A 51 -2.73 -0.56 -3.37
C ILE A 51 -2.48 -1.70 -4.35
N ASN A 52 -1.51 -2.56 -4.05
CA ASN A 52 -1.23 -3.75 -4.84
C ASN A 52 -2.28 -4.84 -4.59
N MET A 53 -3.12 -5.08 -5.59
CA MET A 53 -4.10 -6.17 -5.63
C MET A 53 -3.87 -7.11 -6.81
N GLY A 54 -2.69 -7.07 -7.43
CA GLY A 54 -2.41 -7.77 -8.70
C GLY A 54 -1.22 -8.74 -8.68
N CYS A 55 -0.27 -8.62 -7.75
CA CYS A 55 0.94 -9.44 -7.81
C CYS A 55 0.63 -10.93 -7.57
N PRO A 56 1.06 -11.87 -8.45
CA PRO A 56 0.86 -13.30 -8.28
C PRO A 56 2.00 -14.00 -7.51
N ALA A 57 3.09 -13.30 -7.21
CA ALA A 57 4.29 -13.91 -6.64
C ALA A 57 3.98 -14.58 -5.29
N LYS A 58 4.44 -15.83 -5.10
CA LYS A 58 4.17 -16.64 -3.89
C LYS A 58 4.56 -15.93 -2.59
N LYS A 59 5.62 -15.11 -2.62
CA LYS A 59 6.06 -14.31 -1.47
C LYS A 59 5.01 -13.27 -1.01
N VAL A 60 4.14 -12.84 -1.93
CA VAL A 60 3.06 -11.86 -1.68
C VAL A 60 1.74 -12.59 -1.42
N THR A 61 1.35 -13.50 -2.32
CA THR A 61 0.08 -14.23 -2.22
C THR A 61 0.04 -15.23 -1.07
N GLY A 62 1.18 -15.82 -0.68
CA GLY A 62 1.30 -16.65 0.52
C GLY A 62 1.08 -15.86 1.82
N GLY A 63 1.26 -14.54 1.77
CA GLY A 63 0.86 -13.61 2.83
C GLY A 63 -0.57 -13.09 2.67
N TYR A 64 -1.41 -13.69 1.82
CA TYR A 64 -2.77 -13.25 1.51
C TYR A 64 -2.89 -11.79 1.02
N ALA A 65 -1.86 -11.30 0.33
CA ALA A 65 -1.83 -9.97 -0.29
C ALA A 65 -1.73 -10.07 -1.83
N GLY A 66 -1.73 -8.93 -2.53
CA GLY A 66 -1.63 -8.89 -3.98
C GLY A 66 -2.86 -9.53 -4.64
N SER A 67 -2.67 -10.32 -5.70
CA SER A 67 -3.79 -10.97 -6.41
C SER A 67 -4.63 -11.93 -5.55
N ALA A 68 -4.12 -12.37 -4.39
CA ALA A 68 -4.89 -13.20 -3.47
C ALA A 68 -6.10 -12.46 -2.88
N LEU A 69 -6.04 -11.14 -2.78
CA LEU A 69 -7.14 -10.28 -2.31
C LEU A 69 -8.35 -10.33 -3.25
N MET A 70 -8.16 -10.65 -4.52
CA MET A 70 -9.25 -10.74 -5.50
C MET A 70 -10.13 -11.99 -5.32
N ARG A 71 -9.81 -12.84 -4.35
CA ARG A 71 -10.66 -13.98 -3.96
C ARG A 71 -11.62 -13.64 -2.80
N ASP A 72 -11.39 -12.53 -2.12
CA ASP A 72 -12.17 -12.07 -0.98
C ASP A 72 -12.35 -10.55 -1.07
N LEU A 73 -13.44 -10.14 -1.73
CA LEU A 73 -13.68 -8.75 -2.07
C LEU A 73 -14.06 -7.91 -0.85
N ASP A 74 -14.74 -8.49 0.15
CA ASP A 74 -15.07 -7.80 1.39
C ASP A 74 -13.79 -7.46 2.16
N HIS A 75 -12.85 -8.41 2.21
CA HIS A 75 -11.54 -8.14 2.79
C HIS A 75 -10.77 -7.07 2.00
N ALA A 76 -10.74 -7.16 0.66
CA ALA A 76 -10.10 -6.14 -0.17
C ALA A 76 -10.69 -4.74 0.05
N LEU A 77 -12.02 -4.63 0.16
CA LEU A 77 -12.73 -3.38 0.42
C LEU A 77 -12.32 -2.80 1.78
N SER A 78 -12.23 -3.63 2.83
CA SER A 78 -11.78 -3.17 4.15
C SER A 78 -10.37 -2.55 4.13
N LEU A 79 -9.49 -3.01 3.25
CA LEU A 79 -8.16 -2.43 3.08
C LEU A 79 -8.22 -1.09 2.33
N ILE A 80 -9.06 -0.99 1.30
CA ILE A 80 -9.26 0.24 0.53
C ILE A 80 -9.82 1.34 1.44
N GLU A 81 -10.90 1.05 2.17
CA GLU A 81 -11.54 2.00 3.09
C GLU A 81 -10.56 2.50 4.15
N ALA A 82 -9.77 1.60 4.73
CA ALA A 82 -8.77 1.95 5.72
C ALA A 82 -7.67 2.88 5.16
N VAL A 83 -7.24 2.68 3.91
CA VAL A 83 -6.24 3.54 3.27
C VAL A 83 -6.84 4.88 2.88
N VAL A 84 -8.02 4.90 2.26
CA VAL A 84 -8.74 6.12 1.86
C VAL A 84 -9.03 7.00 3.08
N GLY A 85 -9.46 6.40 4.21
CA GLY A 85 -9.70 7.14 5.45
C GLY A 85 -8.42 7.65 6.14
N ALA A 86 -7.24 7.17 5.74
CA ALA A 86 -5.97 7.48 6.41
C ALA A 86 -5.19 8.62 5.76
N VAL A 87 -5.47 8.99 4.51
CA VAL A 87 -4.72 10.00 3.75
C VAL A 87 -5.63 10.92 2.95
N SER A 88 -5.16 12.13 2.64
CA SER A 88 -5.87 13.11 1.80
C SER A 88 -5.46 13.08 0.32
N VAL A 89 -4.35 12.40 -0.01
CA VAL A 89 -3.87 12.25 -1.39
C VAL A 89 -4.70 11.18 -2.12
N PRO A 90 -4.81 11.24 -3.47
CA PRO A 90 -5.52 10.22 -4.24
C PRO A 90 -5.04 8.80 -3.93
N VAL A 91 -6.01 7.89 -3.80
CA VAL A 91 -5.76 6.46 -3.61
C VAL A 91 -6.16 5.71 -4.87
N THR A 92 -5.26 4.88 -5.38
CA THR A 92 -5.49 4.02 -6.55
C THR A 92 -5.34 2.55 -6.17
N VAL A 93 -5.87 1.68 -7.03
CA VAL A 93 -5.70 0.23 -6.92
C VAL A 93 -5.13 -0.30 -8.21
N LYS A 94 -4.03 -1.06 -8.11
CA LYS A 94 -3.51 -1.85 -9.23
C LYS A 94 -3.91 -3.32 -9.07
N MET A 95 -4.88 -3.73 -9.88
CA MET A 95 -5.35 -5.13 -9.95
C MET A 95 -4.78 -5.90 -11.15
N ARG A 96 -5.25 -7.13 -11.33
CA ARG A 96 -4.84 -8.06 -12.40
C ARG A 96 -5.67 -7.91 -13.67
#